data_AF-A0A537L6H7-F1
#
_entry.id   AF-A0A537L6H7-F1
#
_cell.length_a   1.000
_cell.length_b   1.000
_cell.length_c   1.000
_cell.angle_alpha   90.00
_cell.angle_beta   90.00
_cell.angle_gamma   90.00
#
_symmetry.space_group_name_H-M   'P 1'
#
loop_
_entity.id
_entity.type
_entity.pdbx_description
1 polymer ?
#
loop_
_entity_poly.entity_id
_entity_poly.type
_entity_poly.pdbx_seq_one_letter_code
_entity_poly.pdbx_strand_id
1 'polypeptide(L)'
;MPVRWPKQRRLVAHLRDILRREFGCQDAWVVFSGGRCRLEVRVDARRVTLLDDAEDAFWGRFYEEVQRERLHLGERILDKETWRRRPADLIAILTPYWVDRVGPHPRPGVGPKLDA
;
A
#
# COMPACT_ATOMS: atom_id res chain seq x y z
N MET A 1 -3.18 15.94 18.74
CA MET A 1 -3.37 16.22 17.30
C MET A 1 -3.46 14.87 16.60
N PRO A 2 -4.49 14.54 15.82
CA PRO A 2 -4.42 13.32 15.02
C PRO A 2 -3.27 13.52 14.02
N VAL A 3 -2.29 12.64 14.06
CA VAL A 3 -1.14 12.69 13.14
C VAL A 3 -1.70 12.46 11.74
N ARG A 4 -1.87 13.54 10.98
CA ARG A 4 -2.34 13.45 9.60
C ARG A 4 -1.22 12.80 8.79
N TRP A 5 -1.45 11.60 8.29
CA TRP A 5 -0.43 10.80 7.61
C TRP A 5 0.24 11.58 6.47
N PRO A 6 1.59 11.64 6.41
CA PRO A 6 2.26 12.56 5.51
C PRO A 6 2.10 12.13 4.05
N LYS A 7 1.74 13.08 3.17
CA LYS A 7 1.66 12.89 1.70
C LYS A 7 0.71 11.75 1.26
N GLN A 8 -0.40 11.52 1.96
CA GLN A 8 -1.42 10.50 1.62
C GLN A 8 -1.78 10.44 0.13
N ARG A 9 -2.06 11.58 -0.52
CA ARG A 9 -2.40 11.61 -1.96
C ARG A 9 -1.33 10.97 -2.85
N ARG A 10 -0.04 11.17 -2.53
CA ARG A 10 1.08 10.55 -3.25
C ARG A 10 1.19 9.06 -2.95
N LEU A 11 0.86 8.64 -1.73
CA LEU A 11 0.78 7.21 -1.39
C LEU A 11 -0.36 6.54 -2.16
N VAL A 12 -1.55 7.12 -2.22
CA VAL A 12 -2.69 6.57 -2.99
C VAL A 12 -2.33 6.38 -4.46
N ALA A 13 -1.71 7.38 -5.09
CA ALA A 13 -1.24 7.26 -6.47
C ALA A 13 -0.21 6.13 -6.65
N HIS A 14 0.67 5.95 -5.67
CA HIS A 14 1.69 4.90 -5.69
C HIS A 14 1.10 3.50 -5.46
N LEU A 15 0.16 3.34 -4.54
CA LEU A 15 -0.57 2.09 -4.33
C LEU A 15 -1.33 1.70 -5.60
N ARG A 16 -1.97 2.66 -6.27
CA ARG A 16 -2.64 2.43 -7.56
C ARG A 16 -1.67 1.93 -8.63
N ASP A 17 -0.48 2.51 -8.74
CA ASP A 17 0.53 2.09 -9.72
C ASP A 17 1.04 0.66 -9.41
N ILE A 18 1.32 0.36 -8.13
CA ILE A 18 1.71 -0.99 -7.68
C ILE A 18 0.61 -2.02 -8.01
N LEU A 19 -0.64 -1.74 -7.62
CA LEU A 19 -1.78 -2.64 -7.87
C LEU A 19 -2.02 -2.89 -9.36
N ARG A 20 -1.73 -1.91 -10.21
CA ARG A 20 -1.85 -2.08 -11.66
C ARG A 20 -0.68 -2.89 -12.23
N ARG A 21 0.56 -2.59 -11.85
CA ARG A 21 1.77 -3.20 -12.44
C ARG A 21 2.04 -4.61 -11.92
N GLU A 22 1.95 -4.79 -10.61
CA GLU A 22 2.37 -6.03 -9.94
C GLU A 22 1.22 -7.04 -9.82
N PHE A 23 -0.02 -6.55 -9.75
CA PHE A 23 -1.21 -7.39 -9.52
C PHE A 23 -2.20 -7.37 -10.69
N GLY A 24 -1.95 -6.56 -11.72
CA GLY A 24 -2.76 -6.54 -12.95
C GLY A 24 -4.20 -6.05 -12.79
N CYS A 25 -4.52 -5.29 -11.73
CA CYS A 25 -5.85 -4.69 -11.65
C CYS A 25 -6.03 -3.59 -12.73
N GLN A 26 -7.28 -3.38 -13.16
CA GLN A 26 -7.63 -2.36 -14.16
C GLN A 26 -7.59 -0.95 -13.57
N ASP A 27 -7.98 -0.82 -12.30
CA ASP A 27 -7.96 0.44 -11.57
C ASP A 27 -8.00 0.20 -10.05
N ALA A 28 -7.61 1.20 -9.27
CA ALA A 28 -7.63 1.15 -7.81
C ALA A 28 -7.82 2.54 -7.18
N TRP A 29 -8.52 2.59 -6.05
CA TRP A 29 -8.75 3.82 -5.29
C TRP A 29 -8.94 3.54 -3.80
N VAL A 30 -8.79 4.58 -2.99
CA VAL A 30 -9.11 4.55 -1.56
C VAL A 30 -10.38 5.34 -1.32
N VAL A 31 -11.38 4.70 -0.71
CA VAL A 31 -12.63 5.33 -0.28
C VAL A 31 -12.53 5.68 1.21
N PHE A 32 -12.93 6.91 1.54
CA PHE A 32 -12.98 7.42 2.91
C PHE A 32 -14.44 7.60 3.31
N SER A 33 -14.88 6.97 4.40
CA SER A 33 -16.24 7.14 4.91
C SER A 33 -16.29 6.83 6.40
N GLY A 34 -16.87 7.75 7.20
CA GLY A 34 -17.15 7.51 8.62
C GLY A 34 -15.94 7.07 9.46
N GLY A 35 -14.75 7.64 9.23
CA GLY A 35 -13.53 7.27 9.96
C GLY A 35 -12.91 5.93 9.53
N ARG A 36 -13.40 5.34 8.43
CA ARG A 36 -12.86 4.13 7.82
C ARG A 36 -12.27 4.42 6.46
N CYS A 37 -11.24 3.66 6.11
CA CYS A 37 -10.60 3.67 4.81
C CYS A 37 -10.75 2.30 4.16
N ARG A 38 -11.12 2.29 2.88
CA ARG A 38 -11.22 1.07 2.08
C ARG A 38 -10.36 1.17 0.83
N LEU A 39 -9.46 0.23 0.63
CA LEU A 39 -8.73 0.05 -0.61
C LEU A 39 -9.52 -0.88 -1.51
N GLU A 40 -9.95 -0.35 -2.65
CA GLU A 40 -10.76 -1.07 -3.59
C GLU A 40 -10.08 -1.10 -4.95
N VAL A 41 -10.25 -2.21 -5.65
CA VAL A 41 -9.68 -2.47 -6.98
C VAL A 41 -10.76 -2.90 -7.95
N ARG A 42 -10.50 -2.68 -9.23
CA ARG A 42 -11.32 -3.19 -10.33
C ARG A 42 -10.60 -4.33 -11.03
N VAL A 43 -11.22 -5.51 -11.05
CA VAL A 43 -10.71 -6.74 -11.67
C VAL A 43 -11.86 -7.38 -12.46
N ASP A 44 -11.65 -7.68 -13.74
CA ASP A 44 -12.64 -8.34 -14.62
C ASP A 44 -14.07 -7.79 -14.49
N ALA A 45 -14.20 -6.47 -14.59
CA ALA A 45 -15.45 -5.70 -14.44
C ALA A 45 -16.10 -5.74 -13.04
N ARG A 46 -15.46 -6.36 -12.04
CA ARG A 46 -15.90 -6.39 -10.65
C ARG A 46 -15.09 -5.43 -9.79
N ARG A 47 -15.76 -4.86 -8.78
CA ARG A 47 -15.12 -4.06 -7.73
C ARG A 47 -14.88 -4.97 -6.54
N VAL A 48 -13.63 -5.05 -6.09
CA VAL A 48 -13.21 -5.89 -4.96
C VAL A 48 -12.59 -5.00 -3.89
N THR A 49 -12.99 -5.19 -2.64
CA THR A 49 -12.36 -4.51 -1.50
C THR A 49 -11.21 -5.39 -0.99
N LEU A 50 -9.98 -4.88 -1.08
CA LEU A 50 -8.79 -5.60 -0.61
C LEU A 50 -8.53 -5.38 0.89
N LEU A 51 -8.76 -4.15 1.36
CA LEU A 51 -8.52 -3.76 2.74
C LEU A 51 -9.62 -2.79 3.19
N ASP A 52 -10.20 -3.03 4.36
CA ASP A 52 -11.19 -2.16 5.01
C ASP A 52 -10.86 -2.10 6.50
N ASP A 53 -10.53 -0.91 6.99
CA ASP A 53 -10.16 -0.73 8.39
C ASP A 53 -10.46 0.70 8.87
N ALA A 54 -10.35 0.92 10.18
CA ALA A 54 -10.28 2.26 10.76
C ALA A 54 -9.13 3.05 10.13
N GLU A 55 -9.32 4.36 9.94
CA GLU A 55 -8.38 5.22 9.20
C GLU A 55 -6.94 5.09 9.71
N ASP A 56 -6.72 5.15 11.02
CA ASP A 56 -5.37 5.06 11.60
C ASP A 56 -4.72 3.70 11.38
N ALA A 57 -5.47 2.61 11.56
CA ALA A 57 -4.97 1.26 11.32
C ALA A 57 -4.68 1.06 9.82
N PHE A 58 -5.56 1.54 8.94
CA PHE A 58 -5.39 1.46 7.49
C PHE A 58 -4.08 2.12 7.05
N TRP A 59 -3.88 3.39 7.42
CA TRP A 59 -2.68 4.11 7.01
C TRP A 59 -1.42 3.59 7.69
N GLY A 60 -1.48 3.25 8.98
CA GLY A 60 -0.33 2.78 9.75
C GLY A 60 0.41 1.59 9.13
N ARG A 61 -0.27 0.77 8.31
CA ARG A 61 0.37 -0.32 7.54
C ARG A 61 1.40 0.20 6.53
N PHE A 62 1.11 1.32 5.87
CA PHE A 62 1.90 1.85 4.76
C PHE A 62 2.98 2.84 5.19
N TYR A 63 3.03 3.15 6.48
CA TYR A 63 4.05 4.01 7.07
C TYR A 63 4.86 3.24 8.11
N GLU A 64 6.05 3.76 8.39
CA GLU A 64 6.94 3.30 9.45
C GLU A 64 7.49 4.49 10.22
N GLU A 65 7.73 4.30 11.51
CA GLU A 65 8.46 5.26 12.32
C GLU A 65 9.96 5.05 12.11
N VAL A 66 10.64 6.10 11.66
CA VAL A 66 12.09 6.11 11.48
C VAL A 66 12.67 7.04 12.53
N GLN A 67 13.67 6.55 13.26
CA GLN A 67 14.48 7.41 14.12
C GLN A 67 15.58 8.03 13.28
N ARG A 68 15.66 9.35 13.29
CA ARG A 68 16.73 10.08 12.63
C ARG A 68 17.48 10.90 13.66
N GLU A 69 18.78 10.65 13.72
CA GLU A 69 19.67 11.48 14.50
C GLU A 69 19.92 12.80 13.77
N ARG A 70 19.78 13.91 14.49
CA ARG A 70 20.12 15.24 14.03
C ARG A 70 21.04 15.90 15.05
N LEU A 71 22.07 16.58 14.55
CA LEU A 71 22.90 17.43 15.38
C LEU A 71 22.28 18.84 15.42
N HIS A 72 21.90 19.32 16.58
CA HIS A 72 21.43 20.69 16.77
C HIS A 72 22.26 21.36 17.86
N LEU A 73 22.94 22.46 17.53
CA LEU A 73 23.78 23.22 18.47
C LEU A 73 24.81 22.39 19.26
N GLY A 74 25.35 21.32 18.64
CA GLY A 74 26.32 20.42 19.27
C GLY A 74 25.69 19.27 20.06
N GLU A 75 24.37 19.23 20.22
CA GLU A 75 23.65 18.13 20.86
C GLU A 75 23.12 17.12 19.83
N ARG A 76 23.18 15.84 20.18
CA ARG A 76 22.60 14.74 19.38
C ARG A 76 21.14 14.56 19.78
N ILE A 77 20.22 14.89 18.87
CA ILE A 77 18.78 14.74 19.06
C ILE A 77 18.30 13.55 18.22
N LEU A 78 17.54 12.64 18.84
CA LEU A 78 16.85 11.56 18.15
C LEU A 78 15.41 11.99 17.85
N ASP A 79 15.15 12.36 16.60
CA ASP A 79 13.81 12.70 16.14
C ASP A 79 13.10 11.43 15.61
N LYS A 80 11.83 11.26 15.99
CA LYS A 80 10.94 10.26 15.40
C LYS A 80 10.18 10.87 14.23
N GLU A 81 10.28 10.27 13.06
CA GLU A 81 9.57 10.72 11.87
C GLU A 81 8.73 9.58 11.27
N THR A 82 7.53 9.89 10.78
CA THR A 82 6.69 8.93 10.05
C THR A 82 6.99 8.98 8.57
N TRP A 83 7.54 7.90 8.02
CA TRP A 83 7.91 7.79 6.60
C TRP A 83 7.05 6.75 5.90
N ARG A 84 6.82 6.95 4.60
CA ARG A 84 6.17 5.94 3.76
C ARG A 84 7.14 4.76 3.59
N ARG A 85 6.64 3.54 3.76
CA ARG A 85 7.40 2.32 3.49
C ARG A 85 7.87 2.23 2.03
N ARG A 86 8.91 1.44 1.78
CA ARG A 86 9.49 1.27 0.44
C ARG A 86 8.55 0.45 -0.46
N PRO A 87 8.66 0.57 -1.80
CA PRO A 87 7.78 -0.16 -2.72
C PRO A 87 7.69 -1.67 -2.46
N ALA A 88 8.82 -2.33 -2.17
CA ALA A 88 8.86 -3.77 -1.86
C ALA A 88 8.00 -4.14 -0.64
N ASP A 89 8.04 -3.32 0.42
CA ASP A 89 7.25 -3.54 1.62
C ASP A 89 5.75 -3.32 1.35
N LEU A 90 5.41 -2.31 0.53
CA LEU A 90 4.03 -2.08 0.11
C LEU A 90 3.47 -3.29 -0.67
N ILE A 91 4.27 -3.87 -1.57
CA ILE A 91 3.91 -5.09 -2.30
C ILE A 91 3.70 -6.25 -1.32
N ALA A 92 4.64 -6.44 -0.38
CA ALA A 92 4.53 -7.49 0.63
C ALA A 92 3.27 -7.35 1.49
N ILE A 93 2.90 -6.12 1.86
CA ILE A 93 1.66 -5.82 2.59
C ILE A 93 0.42 -6.15 1.75
N LEU A 94 0.39 -5.78 0.47
CA LEU A 94 -0.78 -5.94 -0.41
C LEU A 94 -0.98 -7.39 -0.87
N THR A 95 0.11 -8.16 -0.99
CA THR A 95 0.09 -9.53 -1.51
C THR A 95 -0.91 -10.46 -0.80
N PRO A 96 -0.92 -10.60 0.54
CA PRO A 96 -1.87 -11.49 1.20
C PRO A 96 -3.33 -11.05 0.98
N TYR A 97 -3.63 -9.75 0.99
CA TYR A 97 -4.98 -9.23 0.72
C TYR A 97 -5.44 -9.51 -0.71
N TRP A 98 -4.51 -9.41 -1.66
CA TRP A 98 -4.80 -9.76 -3.05
C TRP A 98 -5.14 -11.24 -3.19
N VAL A 99 -4.27 -12.11 -2.68
CA VAL A 99 -4.44 -13.57 -2.80
C VAL A 99 -5.74 -14.02 -2.13
N ASP A 100 -6.07 -13.48 -0.95
CA ASP A 100 -7.30 -13.79 -0.22
C ASP A 100 -8.58 -13.39 -0.99
N ARG A 101 -8.55 -12.25 -1.71
CA ARG A 101 -9.77 -11.64 -2.27
C ARG A 101 -9.97 -11.86 -3.76
N VAL A 102 -8.88 -12.01 -4.50
CA VAL A 102 -8.88 -12.14 -5.96
C VAL A 102 -8.35 -13.51 -6.38
N GLY A 103 -7.51 -14.13 -5.56
CA GLY A 103 -6.79 -15.35 -5.89
C GLY A 103 -5.37 -15.07 -6.40
N PRO A 104 -4.57 -16.12 -6.63
CA PRO A 104 -3.20 -15.98 -7.11
C PRO A 104 -3.19 -15.29 -8.48
N HIS A 105 -2.43 -14.20 -8.59
CA HIS A 105 -2.20 -13.58 -9.89
C HIS A 105 -1.30 -14.52 -10.73
N PRO A 106 -1.70 -14.91 -11.95
CA PRO A 106 -0.80 -15.61 -12.85
C PRO A 106 0.35 -14.65 -13.18
N ARG A 107 1.56 -14.95 -12.69
CA ARG A 107 2.74 -14.16 -13.06
C ARG A 107 2.86 -14.17 -14.59
N PRO A 108 2.97 -13.02 -15.27
CA PRO A 108 3.30 -13.03 -16.69
C PRO A 108 4.75 -13.51 -16.81
N GLY A 109 4.93 -14.80 -17.13
CA GLY A 109 6.28 -15.39 -17.22
C GLY A 109 6.41 -16.90 -17.32
N VAL A 110 5.32 -17.68 -17.33
CA VAL A 110 5.39 -19.10 -17.71
C VAL A 110 4.15 -19.43 -18.54
N GLY A 111 4.21 -19.12 -19.83
CA GLY A 111 3.33 -19.81 -20.77
C GLY A 111 3.64 -21.31 -20.73
N PRO A 112 2.66 -22.20 -20.99
CA PRO A 112 2.98 -23.62 -21.14
C PRO A 112 4.01 -23.76 -22.26
N LYS A 113 5.16 -24.32 -21.93
CA LYS A 113 6.12 -24.80 -22.93
C LYS A 113 5.42 -25.96 -23.64
N LEU A 114 4.73 -25.64 -24.73
CA LEU A 114 4.28 -26.61 -25.71
C LEU A 114 5.55 -27.16 -26.36
N ASP A 115 6.14 -28.19 -25.77
CA ASP A 115 7.03 -29.08 -26.49
C ASP A 115 6.12 -29.93 -27.40
N ALA A 116 6.16 -29.60 -28.69
CA ALA A 116 5.69 -30.42 -29.80
C ALA A 116 6.82 -31.35 -30.26
#